data_AF-A0A4R1QRI4-F1
#
_entry.id   AF-A0A4R1QRI4-F1
#
_cell.length_a   1.000
_cell.length_b   1.000
_cell.length_c   1.000
_cell.angle_alpha   90.00
_cell.angle_beta   90.00
_cell.angle_gamma   90.00
#
_symmetry.space_group_name_H-M   'P 1'
#
loop_
_entity.id
_entity.type
_entity.pdbx_description
1 polymer ?
#
loop_
_entity_poly.entity_id
_entity_poly.type
_entity_poly.pdbx_seq_one_letter_code
_entity_poly.pdbx_strand_id
1 'polypeptide(L)' 'MIICEWRDFSTDTETYTLESFEEMIGDQFEAMMFEDGQEIPSYIWTTSYVVIVKRNTRMYKDISFTKIPRNPVCQ' A
#
# COMPACT_ATOMS: atom_id res chain seq x y z
N MET A 1 -4.95 -11.40 5.64
CA MET A 1 -4.22 -12.35 4.80
C MET A 1 -3.12 -11.63 4.02
N ILE A 2 -1.89 -12.16 4.04
CA ILE A 2 -0.79 -11.67 3.19
C ILE A 2 -0.86 -12.40 1.85
N ILE A 3 -0.73 -11.68 0.75
CA ILE A 3 -0.61 -12.21 -0.60
C ILE A 3 0.65 -11.65 -1.27
N CYS A 4 1.33 -12.49 -2.04
CA CYS A 4 2.54 -12.11 -2.81
C CYS A 4 2.20 -11.75 -4.25
N GLU A 5 0.93 -11.47 -4.51
CA GLU A 5 0.41 -11.10 -5.82
C GLU A 5 -0.26 -9.74 -5.69
N TRP A 6 -0.11 -8.92 -6.72
CA TRP A 6 -0.82 -7.66 -6.78
C TRP A 6 -2.31 -7.89 -7.00
N ARG A 7 -3.13 -7.09 -6.34
CA ARG A 7 -4.58 -7.06 -6.42
C ARG A 7 -4.97 -5.59 -6.45
N ASP A 8 -5.46 -5.18 -7.60
CA ASP A 8 -5.90 -3.80 -7.81
C ASP A 8 -6.98 -3.43 -6.79
N PHE A 9 -6.84 -2.23 -6.25
CA PHE A 9 -7.83 -1.67 -5.34
C PHE A 9 -8.13 -0.24 -5.75
N SER A 10 -9.38 0.15 -5.58
CA SER A 10 -9.87 1.46 -5.95
C SER A 10 -10.35 2.18 -4.70
N THR A 11 -10.04 3.46 -4.61
CA THR A 11 -10.72 4.40 -3.72
C THR A 11 -11.79 5.15 -4.50
N ASP A 12 -12.49 6.06 -3.80
CA ASP A 12 -13.47 6.94 -4.43
C ASP A 12 -12.81 7.95 -5.38
N THR A 13 -11.50 8.16 -5.25
CA THR A 13 -10.71 9.17 -5.97
C THR A 13 -9.77 8.58 -7.02
N GLU A 14 -9.22 7.38 -6.81
CA GLU A 14 -8.19 6.82 -7.69
C GLU A 14 -8.21 5.28 -7.70
N THR A 15 -7.74 4.68 -8.78
CA THR A 15 -7.51 3.23 -8.86
C THR A 15 -6.03 2.93 -8.85
N TYR A 16 -5.60 2.10 -7.90
CA TYR A 16 -4.21 1.73 -7.71
C TYR A 16 -3.96 0.37 -8.37
N THR A 17 -3.33 0.43 -9.54
CA THR A 17 -2.77 -0.75 -10.23
C THR A 17 -1.32 -0.95 -9.83
N LEU A 18 -0.76 -2.13 -10.16
CA LEU A 18 0.65 -2.43 -9.90
C LEU A 18 1.56 -1.36 -10.52
N GLU A 19 1.31 -1.02 -11.79
CA GLU A 19 2.11 -0.04 -12.53
C GLU A 19 2.03 1.35 -11.91
N SER A 20 0.82 1.82 -11.57
CA SER A 20 0.65 3.13 -10.93
C SER A 20 1.29 3.18 -9.55
N PHE A 21 1.26 2.08 -8.79
CA PHE A 21 1.88 2.01 -7.48
C PHE A 21 3.42 1.99 -7.58
N GLU A 22 3.99 1.18 -8.46
CA GLU A 22 5.44 1.12 -8.67
C GLU A 22 5.97 2.46 -9.20
N GLU A 23 5.23 3.16 -10.06
CA GLU A 23 5.58 4.51 -10.52
C GLU A 23 5.50 5.55 -9.38
N MET A 24 4.46 5.49 -8.54
CA MET A 24 4.25 6.41 -7.43
C MET A 24 5.30 6.27 -6.32
N ILE A 25 5.64 5.03 -5.96
CA ILE A 25 6.63 4.73 -4.93
C ILE A 25 8.06 4.76 -5.48
N GLY A 26 8.23 4.47 -6.77
CA GLY A 26 9.54 4.31 -7.41
C GLY A 26 10.29 3.07 -6.92
N ASP A 27 9.56 2.02 -6.53
CA ASP A 27 10.11 0.78 -5.99
C ASP A 27 9.27 -0.42 -6.45
N GLN A 28 9.86 -1.60 -6.41
CA GLN A 28 9.22 -2.82 -6.90
C GLN A 28 8.35 -3.46 -5.81
N PHE A 29 7.14 -3.85 -6.16
CA PHE A 29 6.23 -4.55 -5.24
C PHE A 29 6.71 -5.98 -4.95
N GLU A 30 6.60 -6.42 -3.69
CA GLU A 30 6.86 -7.80 -3.28
C GLU A 30 5.62 -8.50 -2.71
N ALA A 31 4.91 -7.84 -1.80
CA ALA A 31 3.78 -8.46 -1.11
C ALA A 31 2.82 -7.41 -0.56
N MET A 32 1.60 -7.80 -0.24
CA MET A 32 0.70 -6.96 0.55
C MET A 32 -0.20 -7.76 1.48
N MET A 33 -0.70 -7.09 2.50
CA MET A 33 -1.57 -7.64 3.52
C MET A 33 -2.92 -6.93 3.47
N PHE A 34 -3.97 -7.74 3.36
CA PHE A 34 -5.35 -7.31 3.59
C PHE A 34 -5.75 -7.70 5.00
N GLU A 35 -6.32 -6.78 5.75
CA GLU A 35 -7.01 -7.13 6.98
C GLU A 35 -8.36 -7.80 6.68
N ASP A 36 -8.84 -8.62 7.62
CA ASP A 36 -10.07 -9.38 7.43
C ASP A 36 -11.27 -8.45 7.22
N GLY A 37 -12.05 -8.70 6.16
CA GLY A 37 -13.16 -7.84 5.76
C GLY A 37 -12.78 -6.54 5.05
N GLN A 38 -11.51 -6.32 4.70
CA GLN A 38 -11.08 -5.13 3.95
C GLN A 38 -10.76 -5.42 2.48
N GLU A 39 -11.29 -4.59 1.59
CA GLU A 39 -11.04 -4.62 0.14
C GLU A 39 -9.73 -3.90 -0.29
N ILE A 40 -9.09 -3.16 0.62
CA ILE A 40 -7.86 -2.39 0.37
C ILE A 40 -6.78 -3.00 1.28
N PRO A 41 -5.54 -3.17 0.80
CA PRO A 41 -4.46 -3.65 1.64
C PRO A 41 -4.17 -2.66 2.76
N SER A 42 -3.88 -3.14 3.97
CA SER A 42 -3.42 -2.31 5.08
C SER A 42 -1.91 -2.09 5.05
N TYR A 43 -1.17 -3.04 4.49
CA TYR A 43 0.28 -2.97 4.34
C TYR A 43 0.70 -3.48 2.97
N ILE A 44 1.67 -2.81 2.36
CA ILE A 44 2.29 -3.18 1.10
C ILE A 44 3.80 -3.18 1.31
N TRP A 45 4.47 -4.28 1.00
CA TRP A 45 5.93 -4.40 1.00
C TRP A 45 6.46 -4.20 -0.40
N THR A 46 7.46 -3.35 -0.49
CA THR A 46 8.32 -3.20 -1.66
C THR A 46 9.72 -3.70 -1.33
N THR A 47 10.60 -3.78 -2.32
CA THR A 47 11.99 -4.22 -2.13
C THR A 47 12.70 -3.45 -1.01
N SER A 48 12.51 -2.13 -0.94
CA SER A 48 13.22 -1.26 0.01
C SER A 48 12.35 -0.72 1.15
N TYR A 49 11.02 -0.64 0.95
CA TYR A 49 10.10 0.04 1.86
C TYR A 49 8.91 -0.84 2.25
N VAL A 50 8.27 -0.47 3.36
CA VAL A 50 6.94 -0.93 3.77
C VAL A 50 6.02 0.26 3.72
N VAL A 51 5.02 0.20 2.86
CA VAL A 51 3.98 1.20 2.72
C VAL A 51 2.78 0.79 3.57
N ILE A 52 2.45 1.61 4.56
CA ILE A 52 1.23 1.46 5.36
C ILE A 52 0.13 2.26 4.68
N VAL A 53 -0.96 1.60 4.36
CA VAL A 53 -2.14 2.22 3.78
C VAL A 53 -3.16 2.43 4.91
N LYS A 54 -3.48 3.69 5.21
CA LYS A 54 -4.51 4.02 6.21
C LYS A 54 -5.71 4.65 5.53
N ARG A 55 -6.87 4.04 5.72
CA ARG A 55 -8.15 4.61 5.29
C ARG A 55 -8.57 5.72 6.26
N ASN A 56 -8.88 6.90 5.75
CA ASN A 56 -9.44 7.97 6.56
C ASN A 56 -10.97 7.93 6.46
N THR A 57 -11.66 7.70 7.56
CA THR A 57 -13.12 7.45 7.57
C THR A 57 -13.95 8.71 7.83
N ARG A 58 -13.33 9.89 7.97
CA ARG A 58 -14.03 11.06 8.52
C ARG A 58 -14.88 11.88 7.55
N MET A 59 -14.55 11.98 6.25
CA MET A 59 -15.38 12.75 5.29
C MET A 59 -15.26 12.35 3.81
N TYR A 60 -14.10 11.84 3.39
CA TYR A 60 -13.86 11.30 2.04
C TYR A 60 -13.21 9.94 2.22
N LYS A 61 -13.51 8.93 1.38
CA LYS A 61 -12.81 7.63 1.38
C LYS A 61 -11.39 7.79 0.81
N ASP A 62 -10.63 8.66 1.44
CA ASP A 62 -9.27 8.97 1.07
C ASP A 62 -8.34 7.99 1.80
N ILE A 63 -7.27 7.56 1.11
CA ILE A 63 -6.27 6.68 1.69
C ILE A 63 -4.95 7.42 1.77
N SER A 64 -4.26 7.25 2.90
CA SER A 64 -2.95 7.82 3.11
C SER A 64 -1.90 6.72 3.04
N PHE A 65 -0.91 6.90 2.16
CA PHE A 65 0.25 6.04 2.06
C PHE A 65 1.38 6.56 2.94
N THR A 66 1.81 5.77 3.92
CA THR A 66 2.96 6.07 4.76
C THR A 66 4.07 5.09 4.45
N LYS A 67 5.15 5.56 3.82
CA LYS A 67 6.33 4.73 3.56
C LYS A 67 7.25 4.66 4.78
N ILE A 68 7.73 3.47 5.09
CA ILE A 68 8.67 3.17 6.17
C ILE A 68 9.82 2.37 5.57
N PRO A 69 11.09 2.75 5.77
CA PRO A 69 12.22 1.94 5.30
C PRO A 69 12.23 0.57 5.98
N ARG A 70 12.43 -0.51 5.21
CA ARG A 70 12.50 -1.88 5.77
C ARG A 70 13.67 -2.06 6.71
N ASN A 71 14.77 -1.39 6.43
CA ASN A 71 15.95 -1.39 7.27
C ASN A 71 16.14 0.02 7.84
N PRO A 72 16.07 0.22 9.17
CA PRO A 72 16.41 1.50 9.75
C PRO A 72 17.92 1.71 9.55
N VAL A 73 18.28 2.54 8.57
CA VAL A 73 19.60 3.18 8.56
C VAL A 73 19.60 4.18 9.72
N CYS A 74 19.92 3.69 10.92
CA CYS A 74 20.36 4.56 12.00
C CYS A 74 21.73 5.12 11.59
N GLN A 75 21.79 6.41 11.27
CA GLN A 75 23.02 7.18 11.35
C GLN A 75 23.16 7.79 12.75
#